data_AF-A0A812WBP6-F1
#
_entry.id   AF-A0A812WBP6-F1
#
_cell.length_a   1.000
_cell.length_b   1.000
_cell.length_c   1.000
_cell.angle_alpha   90.00
_cell.angle_beta   90.00
_cell.angle_gamma   90.00
#
_symmetry.space_group_name_H-M   'P 1'
#
loop_
_entity.id
_entity.type
_entity.pdbx_description
1 polymer ?
#
loop_
_entity_poly.entity_id
_entity_poly.type
_entity_poly.pdbx_seq_one_letter_code
_entity_poly.pdbx_strand_id
1 'polypeptide(L)'
;MMLRVWKLSGEELAAIEKERFGGERTVKELKHLLQQVHGFPVCMQQLVRDGATLDDIAELEFPGHLQLVLLPATGALTPMVESAFYDACAREQVEAVRSILQTGVRPCRMRDTLMSACLNNRVEIARLIVEADPTTSDYRAWRGGQTALLEAAHKGNDEIVRLLLEAGASKDLTNDRGQTALIRSCERGHLEVTRILLKAGAETGLWSTIL
;
A
#
# COMPACT_ATOMS: atom_id res chain seq x y z
N MET A 1 -6.88 27.50 8.87
CA MET A 1 -6.81 26.96 10.26
C MET A 1 -5.99 25.68 10.21
N MET A 2 -5.08 25.46 11.16
CA MET A 2 -4.10 24.36 11.10
C MET A 2 -4.49 23.21 12.04
N LEU A 3 -4.21 21.99 11.59
CA LEU A 3 -4.20 20.78 12.40
C LEU A 3 -2.75 20.48 12.79
N ARG A 4 -2.46 20.37 14.09
CA ARG A 4 -1.12 20.07 14.58
C ARG A 4 -1.04 18.63 15.04
N VAL A 5 -0.08 17.88 14.50
CA VAL A 5 0.23 16.50 14.86
C VAL A 5 1.49 16.51 15.73
N TRP A 6 1.41 15.85 16.87
CA TRP A 6 2.46 15.78 17.88
C TRP A 6 2.92 14.34 18.07
N LYS A 7 4.20 14.14 18.37
CA LYS A 7 4.68 12.85 18.91
C LYS A 7 4.26 12.74 20.38
N LEU A 8 4.20 11.52 20.90
CA LEU A 8 4.02 11.27 22.35
C LEU A 8 5.13 11.90 23.20
N SER A 9 6.31 12.17 22.63
CA SER A 9 7.39 12.90 23.29
C SER A 9 7.10 14.38 23.53
N GLY A 10 5.99 14.92 22.99
CA GLY A 10 5.65 16.34 23.06
C GLY A 10 6.28 17.20 21.96
N GLU A 11 6.99 16.58 21.00
CA GLU A 11 7.54 17.26 19.83
C GLU A 11 6.45 17.46 18.76
N GLU A 12 6.33 18.67 18.21
CA GLU A 12 5.45 18.94 17.07
C GLU A 12 6.02 18.25 15.82
N LEU A 13 5.29 17.27 15.29
CA LEU A 13 5.71 16.50 14.11
C LEU A 13 5.37 17.23 12.82
N ALA A 14 4.15 17.77 12.72
CA ALA A 14 3.66 18.43 11.53
C ALA A 14 2.54 19.42 11.85
N ALA A 15 2.55 20.57 11.16
CA ALA A 15 1.43 21.50 11.09
C ALA A 15 0.84 21.42 9.68
N ILE A 16 -0.41 20.98 9.57
CA ILE A 16 -1.06 20.70 8.28
C ILE A 16 -2.23 21.67 8.11
N GLU A 17 -2.19 22.40 7.01
CA GLU A 17 -3.27 23.29 6.59
C GLU A 17 -4.44 22.50 6.00
N LYS A 18 -5.66 23.02 6.17
CA LYS A 18 -6.89 22.36 5.69
C LYS A 18 -6.87 22.17 4.17
N GLU A 19 -6.20 23.08 3.48
CA GLU A 19 -6.04 23.18 2.03
C GLU A 19 -5.16 22.05 1.45
N ARG A 20 -4.42 21.34 2.29
CA ARG A 20 -3.54 20.24 1.88
C ARG A 20 -4.28 18.90 1.65
N PHE A 21 -5.56 18.84 2.01
CA PHE A 21 -6.43 17.68 1.82
C PHE A 21 -7.16 17.77 0.46
N GLY A 22 -7.19 16.66 -0.28
CA GLY A 22 -7.68 16.61 -1.66
C GLY A 22 -9.21 16.51 -1.80
N GLY A 23 -9.91 16.24 -0.70
CA GLY A 23 -11.37 16.22 -0.67
C GLY A 23 -11.91 15.89 0.72
N GLU A 24 -11.62 14.71 1.24
CA GLU A 24 -12.19 14.21 2.49
C GLU A 24 -11.21 14.42 3.65
N ARG A 25 -11.62 15.19 4.67
CA ARG A 25 -10.74 15.48 5.82
C ARG A 25 -10.77 14.32 6.80
N THR A 26 -10.35 13.13 6.38
CA THR A 26 -10.38 11.91 7.20
C THR A 26 -9.02 11.59 7.79
N VAL A 27 -9.02 10.83 8.87
CA VAL A 27 -7.82 10.25 9.47
C VAL A 27 -7.02 9.46 8.44
N LYS A 28 -7.68 8.73 7.52
CA LYS A 28 -7.00 8.00 6.44
C LYS A 28 -6.16 8.93 5.56
N GLU A 29 -6.72 10.03 5.07
CA GLU A 29 -5.96 11.01 4.25
C GLU A 29 -4.77 11.57 5.03
N LEU A 30 -4.95 11.88 6.31
CA LEU A 30 -3.85 12.37 7.16
C LEU A 30 -2.75 11.31 7.31
N LYS A 31 -3.10 10.04 7.50
CA LYS A 31 -2.09 8.98 7.60
C LYS A 31 -1.26 8.84 6.32
N HIS A 32 -1.92 8.89 5.15
CA HIS A 32 -1.21 8.89 3.87
C HIS A 32 -0.31 10.12 3.69
N LEU A 33 -0.76 11.30 4.13
CA LEU A 33 0.05 12.51 4.06
C LEU A 33 1.29 12.40 4.97
N LEU A 34 1.12 11.88 6.18
CA LEU A 34 2.25 11.62 7.09
C LEU A 34 3.19 10.54 6.54
N GLN A 35 2.68 9.54 5.82
CA GLN A 35 3.50 8.56 5.12
C GLN A 35 4.33 9.21 4.01
N GLN A 36 3.72 10.08 3.19
CA GLN A 36 4.42 10.78 2.11
C GLN A 36 5.49 11.74 2.63
N VAL A 37 5.21 12.46 3.72
CA VAL A 37 6.10 13.50 4.24
C VAL A 37 7.19 12.93 5.16
N HIS A 38 6.84 11.96 6.01
CA HIS A 38 7.73 11.45 7.05
C HIS A 38 8.14 9.98 6.86
N GLY A 39 7.57 9.29 5.87
CA GLY A 39 7.90 7.89 5.58
C GLY A 39 7.29 6.87 6.55
N PHE A 40 6.42 7.29 7.47
CA PHE A 40 5.81 6.38 8.43
C PHE A 40 4.76 5.49 7.73
N PRO A 41 4.84 4.16 7.80
CA PRO A 41 3.83 3.28 7.19
C PRO A 41 2.45 3.55 7.79
N VAL A 42 1.41 3.64 6.95
CA VAL A 42 0.04 4.00 7.38
C VAL A 42 -0.47 3.08 8.48
N CYS A 43 -0.19 1.77 8.41
CA CYS A 43 -0.64 0.81 9.43
C CYS A 43 0.03 0.99 10.80
N MET A 44 1.19 1.64 10.86
CA MET A 44 1.92 1.90 12.11
C MET A 44 1.49 3.23 12.74
N GLN A 45 0.74 4.05 12.01
CA GLN A 45 0.26 5.32 12.48
C GLN A 45 -1.06 5.13 13.24
N GLN A 46 -1.04 5.37 14.54
CA GLN A 46 -2.23 5.45 15.37
C GLN A 46 -2.42 6.90 15.81
N LEU A 47 -3.51 7.50 15.35
CA LEU A 47 -3.86 8.89 15.68
C LEU A 47 -4.78 8.92 16.89
N VAL A 48 -4.45 9.76 17.86
CA VAL A 48 -5.15 9.88 19.14
C VAL A 48 -5.57 11.33 19.35
N ARG A 49 -6.82 11.54 19.78
CA ARG A 49 -7.35 12.84 20.22
C ARG A 49 -7.90 12.68 21.62
N ASP A 50 -7.44 13.50 22.56
CA ASP A 50 -7.89 13.48 23.96
C ASP A 50 -7.84 12.09 24.63
N GLY A 51 -6.84 11.28 24.25
CA GLY A 51 -6.66 9.91 24.74
C GLY A 51 -7.47 8.83 24.02
N ALA A 52 -8.37 9.19 23.09
CA ALA A 52 -9.13 8.24 22.28
C ALA A 52 -8.48 8.00 20.91
N THR A 53 -8.39 6.74 20.48
CA THR A 53 -7.92 6.36 19.14
C THR A 53 -8.97 6.70 18.10
N LEU A 54 -8.55 7.36 17.02
CA LEU A 54 -9.43 7.67 15.90
C LEU A 54 -9.37 6.53 14.86
N ASP A 55 -10.53 6.14 14.36
CA ASP A 55 -10.64 5.24 13.22
C ASP A 55 -10.27 5.96 11.91
N ASP A 56 -10.06 5.18 10.83
CA ASP A 56 -9.60 5.72 9.55
C ASP A 56 -10.64 6.64 8.86
N ILE A 57 -11.93 6.48 9.19
CA ILE A 57 -13.04 7.24 8.57
C ILE A 57 -13.39 8.51 9.35
N ALA A 58 -12.89 8.69 10.57
CA ALA A 58 -13.18 9.82 11.41
C ALA A 58 -12.76 11.13 10.76
N GLU A 59 -13.64 12.13 10.84
CA GLU A 59 -13.35 13.47 10.33
C GLU A 59 -12.37 14.22 11.24
N LEU A 60 -11.48 14.98 10.60
CA LEU A 60 -10.49 15.82 11.22
C LEU A 60 -11.08 17.21 11.49
N GLU A 61 -10.99 17.64 12.74
CA GLU A 61 -11.44 18.95 13.17
C GLU A 61 -10.33 19.99 13.03
N PHE A 62 -10.69 21.19 12.58
CA PHE A 62 -9.76 22.31 12.38
C PHE A 62 -10.27 23.56 13.12
N PRO A 63 -9.44 24.24 13.92
CA PRO A 63 -8.09 23.86 14.33
C PRO A 63 -8.14 22.71 15.36
N GLY A 64 -7.10 21.90 15.41
CA GLY A 64 -7.08 20.74 16.31
C GLY A 64 -5.67 20.27 16.65
N HIS A 65 -5.58 19.45 17.69
CA HIS A 65 -4.36 18.79 18.10
C HIS A 65 -4.57 17.27 18.07
N LEU A 66 -3.63 16.57 17.45
CA LEU A 66 -3.60 15.11 17.39
C LEU A 66 -2.25 14.60 17.86
N GLN A 67 -2.25 13.45 18.51
CA GLN A 67 -1.03 12.73 18.84
C GLN A 67 -0.86 11.56 17.88
N LEU A 68 0.32 11.46 17.27
CA LEU A 68 0.75 10.30 16.51
C LEU A 68 1.49 9.34 17.44
N VAL A 69 0.95 8.14 17.56
CA VAL A 69 1.59 6.99 18.19
C VAL A 69 2.07 6.08 17.07
N LEU A 70 3.39 5.88 16.99
CA LEU A 70 3.97 4.88 16.09
C LEU A 70 4.00 3.53 16.80
N LEU A 71 3.26 2.58 16.27
CA LEU A 71 3.26 1.21 16.78
C LEU A 71 4.62 0.56 16.51
N PRO A 72 5.26 -0.09 17.51
CA PRO A 72 6.55 -0.74 17.31
C PRO A 72 6.41 -1.88 16.30
N ALA A 73 7.35 -1.95 15.36
CA ALA A 73 7.52 -3.10 14.49
C ALA A 73 8.03 -4.28 15.34
N THR A 74 7.15 -5.02 16.00
CA THR A 74 7.56 -6.17 16.81
C THR A 74 8.01 -7.30 15.89
N GLY A 75 9.26 -7.72 16.10
CA GLY A 75 9.92 -8.77 15.33
C GLY A 75 9.36 -10.15 15.65
N ALA A 76 9.19 -10.92 14.57
CA ALA A 76 8.82 -12.33 14.50
C ALA A 76 7.41 -12.70 15.03
N LEU A 77 6.56 -13.14 14.11
CA LEU A 77 5.30 -13.80 14.42
C LEU A 77 5.54 -15.13 15.12
N THR A 78 4.56 -15.54 15.93
CA THR A 78 4.37 -16.97 16.18
C THR A 78 3.83 -17.61 14.89
N PRO A 79 4.24 -18.84 14.53
CA PRO A 79 3.74 -19.52 13.33
C PRO A 79 2.20 -19.59 13.24
N MET A 80 1.52 -19.54 14.39
CA MET A 80 0.06 -19.52 14.49
C MET A 80 -0.55 -18.26 13.87
N VAL A 81 0.03 -17.07 14.12
CA VAL A 81 -0.48 -15.81 13.58
C VAL A 81 -0.11 -15.66 12.10
N GLU A 82 1.03 -16.21 11.65
CA GLU A 82 1.35 -16.32 10.21
C GLU A 82 0.31 -17.14 9.45
N SER A 83 -0.03 -18.32 9.98
CA SER A 83 -1.05 -19.18 9.38
C SER A 83 -2.41 -18.50 9.37
N ALA A 84 -2.79 -17.83 10.47
CA ALA A 84 -4.05 -17.11 10.56
C ALA A 84 -4.13 -15.95 9.54
N PHE A 85 -3.03 -15.22 9.34
CA PHE A 85 -2.97 -14.16 8.33
C PHE A 85 -3.14 -14.70 6.91
N TYR A 86 -2.42 -15.79 6.58
CA TYR A 86 -2.54 -16.42 5.26
C TYR A 86 -3.95 -16.96 5.02
N ASP A 87 -4.54 -17.63 6.01
CA ASP A 87 -5.91 -18.13 5.97
C ASP A 87 -6.93 -17.00 5.79
N ALA A 88 -6.77 -15.89 6.51
CA ALA A 88 -7.62 -14.71 6.39
C ALA A 88 -7.53 -14.11 4.97
N CYS A 89 -6.31 -13.98 4.43
CA CYS A 89 -6.10 -13.55 3.04
C CYS A 89 -6.72 -14.52 2.03
N ALA A 90 -6.57 -15.84 2.26
CA ALA A 90 -7.10 -16.89 1.40
C ALA A 90 -8.64 -16.91 1.36
N ARG A 91 -9.28 -16.63 2.51
CA ARG A 91 -10.74 -16.57 2.71
C ARG A 91 -11.35 -15.18 2.55
N GLU A 92 -10.57 -14.18 2.14
CA GLU A 92 -11.02 -12.81 1.90
C GLU A 92 -11.63 -12.12 3.14
N GLN A 93 -11.12 -12.46 4.31
CA GLN A 93 -11.53 -11.88 5.58
C GLN A 93 -10.83 -10.53 5.82
N VAL A 94 -11.29 -9.48 5.15
CA VAL A 94 -10.68 -8.13 5.16
C VAL A 94 -10.45 -7.61 6.58
N GLU A 95 -11.43 -7.73 7.47
CA GLU A 95 -11.30 -7.23 8.85
C GLU A 95 -10.32 -8.04 9.70
N ALA A 96 -10.21 -9.35 9.47
CA ALA A 96 -9.21 -10.16 10.14
C ALA A 96 -7.80 -9.79 9.66
N VAL A 97 -7.63 -9.58 8.35
CA VAL A 97 -6.37 -9.09 7.75
C VAL A 97 -6.01 -7.72 8.34
N ARG A 98 -6.96 -6.78 8.38
CA ARG A 98 -6.77 -5.44 8.96
C ARG A 98 -6.37 -5.51 10.42
N SER A 99 -7.11 -6.28 11.23
CA SER A 99 -6.85 -6.46 12.65
C SER A 99 -5.44 -7.01 12.89
N ILE A 100 -5.02 -8.02 12.13
CA ILE A 100 -3.67 -8.59 12.23
C ILE A 100 -2.61 -7.55 11.84
N LEU A 101 -2.79 -6.78 10.76
CA LEU A 101 -1.82 -5.76 10.34
C LEU A 101 -1.71 -4.59 11.34
N GLN A 102 -2.81 -4.23 12.00
CA GLN A 102 -2.83 -3.21 13.05
C GLN A 102 -2.09 -3.62 14.32
N THR A 103 -1.81 -4.91 14.53
CA THR A 103 -0.96 -5.35 15.66
C THR A 103 0.51 -4.94 15.51
N GLY A 104 0.90 -4.31 14.39
CA GLY A 104 2.27 -3.87 14.10
C GLY A 104 3.17 -5.00 13.57
N VAL A 105 2.62 -6.20 13.42
CA VAL A 105 3.39 -7.37 13.02
C VAL A 105 3.48 -7.48 11.50
N ARG A 106 4.69 -7.78 10.99
CA ARG A 106 4.99 -7.99 9.57
C ARG A 106 5.11 -9.49 9.26
N PRO A 107 4.12 -10.11 8.60
CA PRO A 107 4.26 -11.47 8.14
C PRO A 107 5.46 -11.68 7.20
N CYS A 108 6.29 -12.68 7.49
CA CYS A 108 7.47 -13.03 6.70
C CYS A 108 7.13 -13.30 5.22
N ARG A 109 5.87 -13.66 4.93
CA ARG A 109 5.33 -13.95 3.59
C ARG A 109 4.36 -12.89 3.04
N MET A 110 4.37 -11.65 3.55
CA MET A 110 3.51 -10.56 3.06
C MET A 110 3.61 -10.37 1.53
N ARG A 111 4.80 -10.60 0.97
CA ARG A 111 5.09 -10.50 -0.46
C ARG A 111 4.36 -11.56 -1.29
N ASP A 112 4.32 -12.81 -0.82
CA ASP A 112 3.61 -13.90 -1.49
C ASP A 112 2.08 -13.70 -1.41
N THR A 113 1.60 -13.15 -0.29
CA THR A 113 0.18 -12.82 -0.13
C THR A 113 -0.24 -11.63 -0.99
N LEU A 114 0.62 -10.60 -1.15
CA LEU A 114 0.36 -9.51 -2.10
C LEU A 114 0.26 -10.06 -3.51
N MET A 115 1.19 -10.95 -3.87
CA MET A 115 1.18 -11.58 -5.19
C MET A 115 -0.13 -12.36 -5.42
N SER A 116 -0.51 -13.19 -4.46
CA SER A 116 -1.75 -13.96 -4.53
C SER A 116 -2.98 -13.05 -4.59
N ALA A 117 -2.98 -11.92 -3.89
CA ALA A 117 -4.06 -10.93 -3.95
C ALA A 117 -4.17 -10.29 -5.32
N CYS A 118 -3.05 -9.88 -5.93
CA CYS A 118 -3.01 -9.31 -7.28
C CYS A 118 -3.49 -10.32 -8.33
N LEU A 119 -3.03 -11.57 -8.24
CA LEU A 119 -3.42 -12.64 -9.17
C LEU A 119 -4.92 -12.96 -9.11
N ASN A 120 -5.53 -12.89 -7.93
CA ASN A 120 -6.94 -13.21 -7.69
C ASN A 120 -7.85 -11.97 -7.64
N ASN A 121 -7.35 -10.79 -8.04
CA ASN A 121 -8.14 -9.55 -8.10
C ASN A 121 -8.69 -9.08 -6.73
N ARG A 122 -8.00 -9.40 -5.64
CA ARG A 122 -8.41 -9.07 -4.26
C ARG A 122 -7.93 -7.68 -3.88
N VAL A 123 -8.59 -6.66 -4.42
CA VAL A 123 -8.18 -5.25 -4.30
C VAL A 123 -7.95 -4.84 -2.85
N GLU A 124 -8.90 -5.10 -1.95
CA GLU A 124 -8.78 -4.58 -0.57
C GLU A 124 -7.72 -5.30 0.25
N ILE A 125 -7.46 -6.58 -0.03
CA ILE A 125 -6.32 -7.27 0.58
C ILE A 125 -5.01 -6.70 0.04
N ALA A 126 -4.90 -6.48 -1.28
CA ALA A 126 -3.71 -5.87 -1.87
C ALA A 126 -3.46 -4.47 -1.29
N ARG A 127 -4.51 -3.65 -1.16
CA ARG A 127 -4.48 -2.33 -0.54
C ARG A 127 -3.96 -2.40 0.90
N LEU A 128 -4.56 -3.24 1.73
CA LEU A 128 -4.14 -3.40 3.13
C LEU A 128 -2.68 -3.83 3.25
N ILE A 129 -2.22 -4.76 2.40
CA ILE A 129 -0.82 -5.23 2.44
C ILE A 129 0.15 -4.12 2.02
N VAL A 130 -0.18 -3.34 0.98
CA VAL A 130 0.66 -2.25 0.47
C VAL A 130 0.67 -1.05 1.42
N GLU A 131 -0.48 -0.67 1.97
CA GLU A 131 -0.61 0.35 3.02
C GLU A 131 0.17 -0.06 4.28
N ALA A 132 0.18 -1.37 4.57
CA ALA A 132 0.96 -1.90 5.65
C ALA A 132 2.45 -1.79 5.36
N ASP A 133 2.93 -2.37 4.25
CA ASP A 133 4.35 -2.36 3.89
C ASP A 133 4.54 -2.02 2.40
N PRO A 134 4.83 -0.74 2.08
CA PRO A 134 5.07 -0.32 0.70
C PRO A 134 6.23 -1.04 0.02
N THR A 135 7.20 -1.56 0.79
CA THR A 135 8.38 -2.25 0.25
C THR A 135 8.04 -3.62 -0.36
N THR A 136 6.82 -4.11 -0.16
CA THR A 136 6.35 -5.37 -0.74
C THR A 136 6.05 -5.29 -2.23
N SER A 137 5.83 -4.08 -2.76
CA SER A 137 5.37 -3.84 -4.14
C SER A 137 6.40 -4.19 -5.23
N ASP A 138 7.70 -4.00 -4.94
CA ASP A 138 8.82 -4.26 -5.86
C ASP A 138 9.44 -5.66 -5.71
N TYR A 139 8.86 -6.50 -4.86
CA TYR A 139 9.36 -7.85 -4.68
C TYR A 139 9.26 -8.66 -5.98
N ARG A 140 10.37 -9.34 -6.31
CA ARG A 140 10.46 -10.29 -7.41
C ARG A 140 10.33 -11.71 -6.87
N ALA A 141 9.30 -12.42 -7.31
CA ALA A 141 9.13 -13.82 -6.97
C ALA A 141 10.31 -14.66 -7.47
N TRP A 142 10.79 -15.58 -6.64
CA TRP A 142 11.93 -16.46 -6.96
C TRP A 142 11.72 -17.25 -8.28
N ARG A 143 10.49 -17.64 -8.59
CA ARG A 143 10.18 -18.26 -9.88
C ARG A 143 9.66 -17.22 -10.86
N GLY A 144 10.44 -16.98 -11.91
CA GLY A 144 10.00 -16.20 -13.06
C GLY A 144 10.09 -14.69 -12.86
N GLY A 145 10.60 -14.20 -11.73
CA GLY A 145 10.82 -12.77 -11.48
C GLY A 145 9.54 -11.93 -11.49
N GLN A 146 8.38 -12.53 -11.22
CA GLN A 146 7.10 -11.82 -11.23
C GLN A 146 7.04 -10.79 -10.09
N THR A 147 6.47 -9.63 -10.38
CA THR A 147 6.15 -8.59 -9.40
C THR A 147 4.64 -8.44 -9.26
N ALA A 148 4.19 -7.84 -8.16
CA ALA A 148 2.78 -7.54 -7.97
C ALA A 148 2.20 -6.73 -9.13
N LEU A 149 2.97 -5.77 -9.67
CA LEU A 149 2.55 -4.92 -10.79
C LEU A 149 2.43 -5.69 -12.10
N LEU A 150 3.33 -6.63 -12.38
CA LEU A 150 3.24 -7.51 -13.56
C LEU A 150 1.97 -8.34 -13.56
N GLU A 151 1.56 -8.82 -12.38
CA GLU A 151 0.43 -9.73 -12.24
C GLU A 151 -0.89 -8.96 -12.24
N ALA A 152 -0.94 -7.80 -11.58
CA ALA A 152 -2.07 -6.87 -11.71
C ALA A 152 -2.27 -6.43 -13.17
N ALA A 153 -1.17 -6.11 -13.88
CA ALA A 153 -1.23 -5.73 -15.28
C ALA A 153 -1.63 -6.88 -16.21
N HIS A 154 -1.16 -8.10 -15.92
CA HIS A 154 -1.59 -9.30 -16.62
C HIS A 154 -3.10 -9.56 -16.47
N LYS A 155 -3.65 -9.32 -15.27
CA LYS A 155 -5.07 -9.52 -14.98
C LYS A 155 -5.96 -8.39 -15.46
N GLY A 156 -5.37 -7.25 -15.83
CA GLY A 156 -6.11 -6.08 -16.26
C GLY A 156 -6.75 -5.30 -15.11
N ASN A 157 -6.27 -5.49 -13.87
CA ASN A 157 -6.81 -4.78 -12.72
C ASN A 157 -6.21 -3.39 -12.62
N ASP A 158 -6.91 -2.41 -13.15
CA ASP A 158 -6.50 -1.01 -13.14
C ASP A 158 -6.45 -0.38 -11.74
N GLU A 159 -7.28 -0.83 -10.81
CA GLU A 159 -7.31 -0.34 -9.44
C GLU A 159 -6.06 -0.77 -8.64
N ILE A 160 -5.68 -2.05 -8.73
CA ILE A 160 -4.45 -2.55 -8.10
C ILE A 160 -3.21 -1.93 -8.77
N VAL A 161 -3.24 -1.71 -10.09
CA VAL A 161 -2.14 -1.04 -10.79
C VAL A 161 -1.94 0.38 -10.27
N ARG A 162 -3.01 1.16 -10.09
CA ARG A 162 -2.93 2.51 -9.48
C ARG A 162 -2.35 2.45 -8.06
N LEU A 163 -2.89 1.56 -7.23
CA LEU A 163 -2.44 1.36 -5.85
C LEU A 163 -0.94 1.06 -5.75
N LEU A 164 -0.44 0.15 -6.59
CA LEU A 164 0.97 -0.22 -6.59
C LEU A 164 1.86 0.95 -7.06
N LEU A 165 1.45 1.68 -8.10
CA LEU A 165 2.20 2.83 -8.59
C LEU A 165 2.24 3.98 -7.56
N GLU A 166 1.11 4.25 -6.89
CA GLU A 166 1.02 5.23 -5.81
C GLU A 166 1.90 4.87 -4.61
N ALA A 167 2.06 3.56 -4.35
CA ALA A 167 2.97 3.05 -3.33
C ALA A 167 4.45 3.05 -3.75
N GLY A 168 4.75 3.53 -4.96
CA GLY A 168 6.12 3.64 -5.47
C GLY A 168 6.65 2.40 -6.18
N ALA A 169 5.80 1.47 -6.60
CA ALA A 169 6.22 0.31 -7.36
C ALA A 169 6.95 0.74 -8.65
N SER A 170 8.10 0.12 -8.90
CA SER A 170 8.90 0.30 -10.10
C SER A 170 8.18 -0.29 -11.30
N LYS A 171 7.66 0.61 -12.14
CA LYS A 171 6.88 0.33 -13.34
C LYS A 171 7.64 -0.40 -14.46
N ASP A 172 8.97 -0.33 -14.44
CA ASP A 172 9.86 -0.85 -15.49
C ASP A 172 10.57 -2.16 -15.07
N LEU A 173 10.23 -2.74 -13.90
CA LEU A 173 10.75 -4.05 -13.52
C LEU A 173 10.31 -5.12 -14.51
N THR A 174 11.30 -5.86 -15.03
CA THR A 174 11.07 -6.94 -16.00
C THR A 174 11.04 -8.29 -15.29
N ASN A 175 10.15 -9.20 -15.67
CA ASN A 175 10.24 -10.58 -15.22
C ASN A 175 11.44 -11.32 -15.87
N ASP A 176 11.65 -12.60 -15.57
CA ASP A 176 12.79 -13.36 -16.12
C ASP A 176 12.72 -13.56 -17.64
N ARG A 177 11.57 -13.26 -18.26
CA ARG A 177 11.36 -13.24 -19.71
C ARG A 177 11.53 -11.85 -20.32
N GLY A 178 12.00 -10.87 -19.54
CA GLY A 178 12.15 -9.49 -20.00
C GLY A 178 10.83 -8.72 -20.11
N GLN A 179 9.70 -9.26 -19.65
CA GLN A 179 8.41 -8.58 -19.79
C GLN A 179 8.20 -7.58 -18.66
N THR A 180 7.81 -6.36 -18.99
CA THR A 180 7.33 -5.32 -18.07
C THR A 180 5.82 -5.40 -17.87
N ALA A 181 5.29 -4.67 -16.89
CA ALA A 181 3.84 -4.53 -16.70
C ALA A 181 3.15 -4.00 -17.97
N LEU A 182 3.80 -3.07 -18.69
CA LEU A 182 3.29 -2.50 -19.93
C LEU A 182 3.19 -3.56 -21.05
N ILE A 183 4.21 -4.42 -21.20
CA ILE A 183 4.17 -5.53 -22.16
C ILE A 183 3.00 -6.46 -21.84
N ARG A 184 2.85 -6.83 -20.56
CA ARG A 184 1.80 -7.76 -20.11
C ARG A 184 0.39 -7.22 -20.34
N SER A 185 0.15 -5.95 -20.07
CA SER A 185 -1.17 -5.33 -20.31
C SER A 185 -1.49 -5.24 -21.80
N CYS A 186 -0.49 -4.96 -22.65
CA CYS A 186 -0.66 -4.91 -24.10
C CYS A 186 -0.92 -6.30 -24.70
N GLU A 187 -0.14 -7.32 -24.33
CA GLU A 187 -0.33 -8.72 -24.76
C GLU A 187 -1.73 -9.24 -24.47
N ARG A 188 -2.35 -8.75 -23.39
CA ARG A 188 -3.68 -9.15 -22.93
C ARG A 188 -4.80 -8.22 -23.38
N GLY A 189 -4.49 -7.12 -24.06
CA GLY A 189 -5.47 -6.15 -24.54
C GLY A 189 -6.09 -5.28 -23.44
N HIS A 190 -5.45 -5.16 -22.28
CA HIS A 190 -5.95 -4.35 -21.16
C HIS A 190 -5.63 -2.87 -21.37
N LEU A 191 -6.50 -2.20 -22.14
CA LEU A 191 -6.32 -0.80 -22.57
C LEU A 191 -6.21 0.17 -21.40
N GLU A 192 -7.04 0.02 -20.36
CA GLU A 192 -7.05 0.98 -19.24
C GLU A 192 -5.78 0.87 -18.39
N VAL A 193 -5.34 -0.36 -18.07
CA VAL A 193 -4.03 -0.59 -17.43
C VAL A 193 -2.90 0.00 -18.27
N THR A 194 -2.91 -0.25 -19.58
CA THR A 194 -1.89 0.29 -20.51
C THR A 194 -1.86 1.83 -20.45
N ARG A 195 -3.03 2.47 -20.46
CA ARG A 195 -3.16 3.93 -20.33
C ARG A 195 -2.58 4.43 -19.00
N ILE A 196 -2.84 3.74 -17.90
CA ILE A 196 -2.33 4.11 -16.57
C ILE A 196 -0.80 4.02 -16.53
N LEU A 197 -0.23 2.90 -17.00
CA LEU A 197 1.22 2.69 -17.03
C LEU A 197 1.93 3.74 -17.92
N LEU A 198 1.36 4.07 -19.09
CA LEU A 198 1.90 5.12 -19.95
C LEU A 198 1.82 6.51 -19.29
N LYS A 199 0.71 6.83 -18.62
CA LYS A 199 0.58 8.08 -17.85
C LYS A 199 1.58 8.16 -16.70
N ALA A 200 1.92 7.02 -16.10
CA ALA A 200 2.97 6.92 -15.09
C ALA A 200 4.40 6.98 -15.67
N GLY A 201 4.55 7.07 -17.00
CA GLY A 201 5.83 7.20 -17.68
C GLY A 201 6.58 5.88 -17.86
N ALA A 202 5.88 4.74 -17.93
CA ALA A 202 6.51 3.45 -18.19
C ALA A 202 7.23 3.42 -19.55
N GLU A 203 8.41 2.79 -19.61
CA GLU A 203 9.24 2.78 -20.80
C GLU A 203 8.59 1.96 -21.94
N THR A 204 8.41 2.61 -23.09
CA THR A 204 7.87 1.98 -24.31
C THR A 204 8.95 1.32 -25.17
N GLY A 205 10.22 1.65 -24.94
CA GLY A 205 11.35 1.22 -25.77
C GLY A 205 11.72 -0.27 -25.64
N LEU A 206 11.28 -0.92 -24.56
CA LEU A 206 11.58 -2.33 -24.28
C LEU A 206 10.89 -3.32 -25.24
N TRP A 207 9.99 -2.86 -26.11
CA TRP A 207 9.44 -3.69 -27.20
C TRP A 207 10.46 -3.96 -28.31
N SER A 208 11.48 -3.11 -28.47
CA SER A 208 12.47 -3.23 -29.54
C SER A 208 13.51 -4.33 -29.31
N THR A 209 13.61 -4.85 -28.09
CA THR A 209 14.59 -5.89 -27.71
C THR A 209 14.05 -7.32 -27.82
N ILE A 210 12.77 -7.50 -28.20
CA ILE A 210 12.07 -8.79 -28.22
C ILE A 210 11.76 -9.27 -29.66
N LEU A 211 12.21 -8.53 -30.69
CA LEU A 211 12.21 -8.92 -32.10
C LEU A 211 13.65 -8.99 -32.63
#